data_AF-A0A2T0U5N0-F1
#
_entry.id   AF-A0A2T0U5N0-F1
#
_cell.length_a   1.000
_cell.length_b   1.000
_cell.length_c   1.000
_cell.angle_alpha   90.00
_cell.angle_beta   90.00
_cell.angle_gamma   90.00
#
_symmetry.space_group_name_H-M   'P 1'
#
loop_
_entity.id
_entity.type
_entity.pdbx_description
1 polymer ?
#
loop_
_entity_poly.entity_id
_entity_poly.type
_entity_poly.pdbx_seq_one_letter_code
_entity_poly.pdbx_strand_id
1 'polypeptide(L)'
;MTWKKFSGEMISNSIHEAVESAILREYHQGNKLKVCIGTDSQVKGSVTDYATVIVFIREKKGAFMFIHQERSSIKMSIKERMLTEVQKSIEVAYSLCDLLDLYHVDLEVHADINTNPMFKSNQALHDAMGYILSMGFVFKAKPEAFASSACANKMVH
;
A
#
# COMPACT_ATOMS: atom_id res chain seq x y z
N MET A 1 4.51 -2.18 14.01
CA MET A 1 3.40 -1.46 13.34
C MET A 1 2.08 -2.03 13.85
N THR A 2 1.15 -1.19 14.27
CA THR A 2 -0.22 -1.60 14.65
C THR A 2 -1.12 -1.59 13.43
N TRP A 3 -1.79 -2.71 13.15
CA TRP A 3 -2.68 -2.87 12.00
C TRP A 3 -4.12 -3.06 12.44
N LYS A 4 -5.06 -2.70 11.56
CA LYS A 4 -6.49 -2.94 11.75
C LYS A 4 -7.17 -3.35 10.45
N LYS A 5 -8.31 -4.03 10.55
CA LYS A 5 -9.20 -4.31 9.42
C LYS A 5 -10.01 -3.06 9.08
N PHE A 6 -10.64 -3.06 7.90
CA PHE A 6 -11.57 -1.99 7.50
C PHE A 6 -12.76 -1.79 8.48
N SER A 7 -13.17 -2.85 9.20
CA SER A 7 -14.19 -2.78 10.25
C SER A 7 -13.75 -1.99 11.49
N GLY A 8 -12.46 -1.66 11.62
CA GLY A 8 -11.88 -1.04 12.82
C GLY A 8 -11.30 -2.05 13.82
N GLU A 9 -11.51 -3.35 13.62
CA GLU A 9 -10.95 -4.41 14.46
C GLU A 9 -9.42 -4.42 14.37
N MET A 10 -8.74 -4.34 15.52
CA MET A 10 -7.29 -4.40 15.60
C MET A 10 -6.78 -5.81 15.27
N ILE A 11 -5.67 -5.88 14.55
CA ILE A 11 -4.94 -7.12 14.30
C ILE A 11 -3.98 -7.32 15.48
N SER A 12 -4.24 -8.33 16.30
CA SER A 12 -3.45 -8.64 17.51
C SER A 12 -2.12 -9.32 17.19
N ASN A 13 -2.09 -10.09 16.09
CA ASN A 13 -0.93 -10.87 15.66
C ASN A 13 0.00 -10.01 14.79
N SER A 14 1.15 -10.57 14.41
CA SER A 14 1.99 -9.91 13.40
C SER A 14 1.23 -9.73 12.09
N ILE A 15 1.60 -8.73 11.29
CA ILE A 15 0.96 -8.52 9.99
C ILE A 15 1.20 -9.72 9.06
N HIS A 16 2.36 -10.37 9.17
CA HIS A 16 2.71 -11.57 8.43
C HIS A 16 1.70 -12.71 8.71
N GLU A 17 1.49 -13.05 9.99
CA GLU A 17 0.52 -14.09 10.39
C GLU A 17 -0.91 -13.73 9.99
N ALA A 18 -1.28 -12.44 10.05
CA ALA A 18 -2.61 -11.99 9.67
C ALA A 18 -2.85 -12.09 8.15
N VAL A 19 -1.83 -11.76 7.35
CA VAL A 19 -1.86 -11.91 5.88
C VAL A 19 -1.92 -13.39 5.51
N GLU A 20 -1.09 -14.24 6.11
CA GLU A 20 -1.09 -15.69 5.89
C GLU A 20 -2.46 -16.30 6.23
N SER A 21 -3.00 -15.98 7.40
CA SER A 21 -4.32 -16.41 7.82
C SER A 21 -5.42 -15.96 6.86
N ALA A 22 -5.31 -14.76 6.30
CA ALA A 22 -6.24 -14.27 5.30
C ALA A 22 -6.11 -15.05 3.99
N ILE A 23 -4.89 -15.27 3.48
CA ILE A 23 -4.64 -16.06 2.27
C ILE A 23 -5.22 -17.46 2.42
N LEU A 24 -4.90 -18.16 3.51
CA LEU A 24 -5.41 -19.49 3.79
C LEU A 24 -6.95 -19.51 3.84
N ARG A 25 -7.56 -18.58 4.57
CA ARG A 25 -9.03 -18.49 4.65
C ARG A 25 -9.68 -18.35 3.28
N GLU A 26 -9.14 -17.48 2.43
CA GLU A 26 -9.68 -17.22 1.09
C GLU A 26 -9.43 -18.39 0.13
N TYR A 27 -8.26 -19.03 0.23
CA TYR A 27 -7.93 -20.23 -0.53
C TYR A 27 -8.90 -21.39 -0.24
N HIS A 28 -9.21 -21.65 1.04
CA HIS A 28 -10.19 -22.67 1.42
C HIS A 28 -11.62 -22.34 0.94
N GLN A 29 -11.91 -21.08 0.65
CA GLN A 29 -13.17 -20.64 0.04
C GLN A 29 -13.15 -20.66 -1.49
N GLY A 30 -12.05 -21.12 -2.10
CA GLY A 30 -11.87 -21.18 -3.56
C GLY A 30 -11.68 -19.81 -4.21
N ASN A 31 -11.21 -18.82 -3.46
CA ASN A 31 -10.94 -17.49 -3.99
C ASN A 31 -9.48 -17.36 -4.42
N LYS A 32 -9.25 -16.85 -5.63
CA LYS A 32 -7.92 -16.40 -6.05
C LYS A 32 -7.72 -14.95 -5.62
N LEU A 33 -6.58 -14.68 -4.98
CA LEU A 33 -6.22 -13.37 -4.47
C LEU A 33 -5.16 -12.68 -5.33
N LYS A 34 -5.21 -11.36 -5.31
CA LYS A 34 -4.11 -10.44 -5.64
C LYS A 34 -3.97 -9.45 -4.50
N VAL A 35 -2.74 -9.12 -4.14
CA VAL A 35 -2.43 -8.11 -3.13
C VAL A 35 -1.95 -6.82 -3.80
N CYS A 36 -2.55 -5.70 -3.41
CA CYS A 36 -2.17 -4.35 -3.83
C CYS A 36 -1.82 -3.53 -2.58
N ILE A 37 -0.60 -3.02 -2.51
CA ILE A 37 -0.12 -2.22 -1.37
C ILE A 37 0.06 -0.78 -1.79
N GLY A 38 -0.39 0.16 -0.97
CA GLY A 38 -0.20 1.57 -1.22
C GLY A 38 -0.24 2.41 0.04
N THR A 39 0.46 3.53 0.01
CA THR A 39 0.49 4.52 1.07
C THR A 39 0.02 5.86 0.51
N ASP A 40 -0.72 6.61 1.33
CA ASP A 40 -1.03 8.01 1.08
C ASP A 40 -0.77 8.84 2.33
N SER A 41 -0.65 10.16 2.19
CA SER A 41 -0.40 11.06 3.31
C SER A 41 -1.06 12.42 3.20
N GLN A 42 -1.33 13.03 4.36
CA GLN A 42 -1.95 14.35 4.48
C GLN A 42 -1.21 15.20 5.50
N VAL A 43 -0.85 16.42 5.09
CA VAL A 43 -0.18 17.38 5.95
C VAL A 43 -1.22 18.17 6.77
N LYS A 44 -1.08 18.16 8.10
CA LYS A 44 -1.87 18.95 9.06
C LYS A 44 -0.94 19.78 9.94
N GLY A 45 -0.75 21.04 9.54
CA GLY A 45 0.16 21.95 10.23
C GLY A 45 1.61 21.46 10.14
N SER A 46 2.20 21.11 11.28
CA SER A 46 3.57 20.58 11.37
C SER A 46 3.64 19.04 11.34
N VAL A 47 2.51 18.36 11.27
CA VAL A 47 2.42 16.90 11.29
C VAL A 47 1.95 16.39 9.92
N THR A 48 2.49 15.27 9.49
CA THR A 48 2.02 14.51 8.33
C THR A 48 1.46 13.19 8.83
N ASP A 49 0.19 12.94 8.56
CA ASP A 49 -0.46 11.65 8.79
C ASP A 49 -0.25 10.77 7.57
N TYR A 50 0.15 9.52 7.77
CA TYR A 50 0.30 8.51 6.74
C TYR A 50 -0.70 7.38 6.97
N ALA A 51 -1.21 6.80 5.89
CA ALA A 51 -1.92 5.53 5.93
C ALA A 51 -1.35 4.58 4.89
N THR A 52 -0.93 3.40 5.32
CA THR A 52 -0.54 2.29 4.44
C THR A 52 -1.63 1.24 4.46
N VAL A 53 -2.03 0.76 3.28
CA VAL A 53 -3.04 -0.29 3.14
C VAL A 53 -2.49 -1.49 2.41
N ILE A 54 -2.92 -2.67 2.83
CA ILE A 54 -2.75 -3.94 2.11
C ILE A 54 -4.14 -4.34 1.64
N VAL A 55 -4.42 -4.22 0.35
CA VAL A 55 -5.71 -4.55 -0.24
C VAL A 55 -5.64 -5.94 -0.86
N PHE A 56 -6.58 -6.79 -0.51
CA PHE A 56 -6.76 -8.13 -1.07
C PHE A 56 -7.93 -8.09 -2.04
N ILE A 57 -7.64 -8.22 -3.33
CA ILE A 57 -8.66 -8.36 -4.37
C ILE A 57 -9.00 -9.84 -4.52
N ARG A 58 -10.28 -10.18 -4.37
CA ARG A 58 -10.80 -11.48 -4.77
C ARG A 58 -11.29 -11.39 -6.21
N GLU A 59 -10.81 -12.25 -7.08
CA GLU A 59 -11.23 -12.24 -8.47
C GLU A 59 -12.77 -12.33 -8.57
N LYS A 60 -13.40 -11.27 -9.12
CA LYS A 60 -14.87 -11.11 -9.29
C LYS A 60 -15.70 -11.14 -8.00
N LYS A 61 -15.09 -11.06 -6.80
CA LYS A 61 -15.79 -11.17 -5.50
C LYS A 61 -15.46 -10.03 -4.53
N GLY A 62 -15.10 -8.86 -5.06
CA GLY A 62 -14.79 -7.67 -4.28
C GLY A 62 -13.42 -7.73 -3.61
N ALA A 63 -13.24 -6.93 -2.55
CA ALA A 63 -11.95 -6.80 -1.86
C ALA A 63 -12.13 -6.56 -0.36
N PHE A 64 -11.06 -6.78 0.40
CA PHE A 64 -10.92 -6.36 1.80
C PHE A 64 -9.52 -5.81 2.03
N MET A 65 -9.28 -5.14 3.17
CA MET A 65 -7.98 -4.54 3.41
C MET A 65 -7.59 -4.48 4.88
N PHE A 66 -6.26 -4.43 5.10
CA PHE A 66 -5.62 -4.08 6.35
C PHE A 66 -5.02 -2.68 6.25
N ILE A 67 -5.03 -1.96 7.37
CA ILE A 67 -4.69 -0.55 7.43
C ILE A 67 -3.69 -0.34 8.57
N HIS A 68 -2.61 0.35 8.26
CA HIS A 68 -1.66 0.91 9.22
C HIS A 68 -1.70 2.43 9.11
N GLN A 69 -1.64 3.12 10.24
CA GLN A 69 -1.59 4.58 10.29
C GLN A 69 -0.44 5.01 11.20
N GLU A 70 0.24 6.07 10.82
CA GLU A 70 1.34 6.65 11.58
C GLU A 70 1.44 8.16 11.35
N ARG A 71 2.23 8.84 12.20
CA ARG A 71 2.42 10.29 12.16
C ARG A 71 3.90 10.63 12.12
N SER A 72 4.25 11.65 11.34
CA SER A 72 5.60 12.21 11.30
C SER A 72 5.56 13.72 11.46
N SER A 73 6.49 14.29 12.22
CA SER A 73 6.70 15.75 12.34
C SER A 73 7.84 16.26 11.46
N ILE A 74 8.41 15.39 10.61
CA ILE A 74 9.50 15.74 9.70
C ILE A 74 8.93 16.61 8.58
N LYS A 75 9.52 17.80 8.39
CA LYS A 75 9.20 18.67 7.26
C LYS A 75 9.81 18.11 5.99
N MET A 76 8.98 17.93 4.96
CA MET A 76 9.37 17.40 3.67
C MET A 76 8.81 18.29 2.55
N SER A 77 9.53 18.38 1.45
CA SER A 77 9.00 18.83 0.18
C SER A 77 7.94 17.85 -0.36
N ILE A 78 7.19 18.27 -1.37
CA ILE A 78 6.21 17.40 -2.04
C ILE A 78 6.90 16.14 -2.58
N LYS A 79 8.05 16.28 -3.24
CA LYS A 79 8.78 15.15 -3.83
C LYS A 79 9.23 14.16 -2.76
N GLU A 80 9.86 14.63 -1.67
CA GLU A 80 10.30 13.77 -0.56
C GLU A 80 9.13 13.03 0.09
N ARG A 81 7.97 13.70 0.24
CA ARG A 81 6.77 13.07 0.79
C ARG A 81 6.23 11.96 -0.12
N MET A 82 6.16 12.18 -1.43
CA MET A 82 5.77 11.14 -2.40
C MET A 82 6.73 9.95 -2.37
N LEU A 83 8.04 10.20 -2.28
CA LEU A 83 9.04 9.13 -2.15
C LEU A 83 8.91 8.39 -0.82
N THR A 84 8.56 9.08 0.26
CA THR A 84 8.30 8.47 1.57
C THR A 84 7.07 7.56 1.53
N GLU A 85 5.99 7.96 0.83
CA GLU A 85 4.82 7.11 0.62
C GLU A 85 5.21 5.82 -0.14
N VAL A 86 5.97 5.96 -1.22
CA VAL A 86 6.48 4.83 -1.99
C VAL A 86 7.34 3.91 -1.14
N GLN A 87 8.29 4.46 -0.38
CA GLN A 87 9.15 3.70 0.51
C GLN A 87 8.35 2.90 1.54
N LYS A 88 7.36 3.52 2.19
CA LYS A 88 6.49 2.84 3.17
C LYS A 88 5.70 1.68 2.55
N SER A 89 5.27 1.83 1.30
CA SER A 89 4.61 0.74 0.56
C SER A 89 5.57 -0.41 0.27
N ILE A 90 6.80 -0.09 -0.16
CA ILE A 90 7.86 -1.07 -0.45
C ILE A 90 8.27 -1.83 0.81
N GLU A 91 8.43 -1.17 1.95
CA GLU A 91 8.79 -1.82 3.22
C GLU A 91 7.78 -2.92 3.59
N VAL A 92 6.49 -2.65 3.42
CA VAL A 92 5.43 -3.65 3.67
C VAL A 92 5.46 -4.74 2.61
N ALA A 93 5.59 -4.39 1.33
CA ALA A 93 5.70 -5.34 0.22
C ALA A 93 6.85 -6.33 0.43
N TYR A 94 8.02 -5.84 0.79
CA TYR A 94 9.21 -6.64 1.07
C TYR A 94 8.98 -7.61 2.23
N SER A 95 8.35 -7.14 3.32
CA SER A 95 8.05 -8.00 4.48
C SER A 95 7.06 -9.14 4.21
N LEU A 96 6.37 -9.11 3.06
CA LEU A 96 5.36 -10.10 2.67
C LEU A 96 5.77 -10.91 1.43
N CYS A 97 6.92 -10.61 0.82
CA CYS A 97 7.32 -11.19 -0.47
C CYS A 97 7.39 -12.73 -0.41
N ASP A 98 8.19 -13.28 0.51
CA ASP A 98 8.38 -14.72 0.67
C ASP A 98 7.04 -15.46 0.90
N LEU A 99 6.15 -14.84 1.68
CA LEU A 99 4.83 -15.37 1.97
C LEU A 99 3.92 -15.38 0.75
N LEU A 100 3.88 -14.27 0.00
CA LEU A 100 3.05 -14.16 -1.19
C LEU A 100 3.54 -15.08 -2.31
N ASP A 101 4.85 -15.23 -2.46
CA ASP A 101 5.47 -16.16 -3.40
C ASP A 101 5.16 -17.62 -3.04
N LEU A 102 5.22 -17.98 -1.75
CA LEU A 102 4.87 -19.32 -1.25
C LEU A 102 3.44 -19.73 -1.65
N TYR A 103 2.50 -18.79 -1.64
CA TYR A 103 1.10 -19.02 -1.98
C TYR A 103 0.73 -18.61 -3.41
N HIS A 104 1.70 -18.22 -4.23
CA HIS A 104 1.51 -17.74 -5.61
C HIS A 104 0.46 -16.61 -5.72
N VAL A 105 0.53 -15.64 -4.81
CA VAL A 105 -0.35 -14.47 -4.78
C VAL A 105 0.38 -13.28 -5.41
N ASP A 106 -0.18 -12.75 -6.50
CA ASP A 106 0.39 -11.59 -7.19
C ASP A 106 0.45 -10.35 -6.28
N LEU A 107 1.53 -9.58 -6.40
CA LEU A 107 1.78 -8.35 -5.63
C LEU A 107 1.96 -7.15 -6.55
N GLU A 108 1.20 -6.09 -6.29
CA GLU A 108 1.33 -4.78 -6.95
C GLU A 108 1.59 -3.68 -5.91
N VAL A 109 2.54 -2.79 -6.21
CA VAL A 109 2.80 -1.57 -5.42
C VAL A 109 2.19 -0.37 -6.14
N HIS A 110 1.26 0.29 -5.47
CA HIS A 110 0.47 1.40 -5.98
C HIS A 110 1.01 2.71 -5.41
N ALA A 111 1.45 3.61 -6.28
CA ALA A 111 1.89 4.94 -5.88
C ALA A 111 0.88 5.99 -6.33
N ASP A 112 0.49 6.91 -5.43
CA ASP A 112 -0.35 8.06 -5.80
C ASP A 112 0.49 9.14 -6.51
N ILE A 113 0.93 8.81 -7.71
CA ILE A 113 1.68 9.71 -8.58
C ILE A 113 0.91 9.86 -9.89
N ASN A 114 0.76 11.11 -10.34
CA ASN A 114 0.12 11.42 -11.62
C ASN A 114 1.16 11.35 -12.74
N THR A 115 0.82 10.62 -13.80
CA THR A 115 1.67 10.44 -14.98
C THR A 115 1.70 11.65 -15.90
N ASN A 116 0.76 12.59 -15.75
CA ASN A 116 0.75 13.84 -16.49
C ASN A 116 1.80 14.83 -15.93
N PRO A 117 2.75 15.33 -16.75
CA PRO A 117 3.82 16.25 -16.33
C PRO A 117 3.35 17.57 -15.70
N MET A 118 2.10 17.97 -15.96
CA MET A 118 1.52 19.20 -15.40
C MET A 118 1.27 19.13 -13.88
N PHE A 119 1.27 17.93 -13.30
CA PHE A 119 1.01 17.73 -11.87
C PHE A 119 2.29 17.69 -11.05
N LYS A 120 2.25 18.30 -9.87
CA LYS A 120 3.42 18.38 -8.97
C LYS A 120 3.96 17.01 -8.55
N SER A 121 3.11 15.99 -8.43
CA SER A 121 3.54 14.63 -8.03
C SER A 121 4.36 13.94 -9.12
N ASN A 122 4.23 14.33 -10.39
CA ASN A 122 4.99 13.75 -11.51
C ASN A 122 6.51 13.84 -11.32
N GLN A 123 6.99 14.85 -10.58
CA GLN A 123 8.42 15.03 -10.27
C GLN A 123 9.05 13.85 -9.52
N ALA A 124 8.25 13.02 -8.84
CA ALA A 124 8.70 11.82 -8.14
C ALA A 124 8.53 10.53 -8.96
N LEU A 125 7.89 10.59 -10.15
CA LEU A 125 7.48 9.41 -10.91
C LEU A 125 8.67 8.54 -11.31
N HIS A 126 9.69 9.13 -11.94
CA HIS A 126 10.86 8.38 -12.42
C HIS A 126 11.62 7.72 -11.27
N ASP A 127 11.80 8.44 -10.16
CA ASP A 127 12.50 7.93 -8.97
C ASP A 127 11.69 6.78 -8.33
N ALA A 128 10.38 6.96 -8.16
CA ALA A 128 9.48 5.94 -7.62
C ALA A 128 9.43 4.68 -8.50
N MET A 129 9.32 4.85 -9.82
CA MET A 129 9.34 3.75 -10.79
C MET A 129 10.66 3.00 -10.73
N GLY A 130 11.78 3.72 -10.80
CA GLY A 130 13.12 3.12 -10.73
C GLY A 130 13.28 2.31 -9.46
N TYR A 131 12.83 2.83 -8.32
CA TYR A 131 12.94 2.14 -7.05
C TYR A 131 12.09 0.86 -6.98
N ILE A 132 10.80 0.94 -7.32
CA ILE A 132 9.87 -0.20 -7.26
C ILE A 132 10.28 -1.30 -8.24
N LEU A 133 10.61 -0.93 -9.49
CA LEU A 133 11.01 -1.90 -10.52
C LEU A 133 12.36 -2.53 -10.21
N SER A 134 13.31 -1.79 -9.60
CA SER A 134 14.61 -2.35 -9.20
C SER A 134 14.51 -3.48 -8.17
N MET A 135 13.43 -3.49 -7.37
CA MET A 135 13.14 -4.55 -6.42
C MET A 135 12.33 -5.71 -7.02
N GLY A 136 11.97 -5.64 -8.30
CA GLY A 136 11.18 -6.66 -8.99
C GLY A 136 9.68 -6.59 -8.74
N PHE A 137 9.18 -5.54 -8.08
CA PHE A 137 7.75 -5.36 -7.85
C PHE A 137 7.02 -4.77 -9.07
N VAL A 138 5.75 -5.16 -9.25
CA VAL A 138 4.89 -4.55 -10.25
C VAL A 138 4.46 -3.16 -9.79
N PHE A 139 4.79 -2.14 -10.58
CA PHE A 139 4.42 -0.75 -10.31
C PHE A 139 3.08 -0.37 -10.95
N LYS A 140 2.23 0.34 -10.19
CA LYS A 140 1.02 1.02 -10.69
C LYS A 140 1.00 2.49 -10.23
N ALA A 141 0.75 3.40 -11.17
CA ALA A 141 0.49 4.82 -10.93
C ALA A 141 -0.99 5.15 -11.19
N LYS A 142 -1.42 6.41 -11.03
CA LYS A 142 -2.78 6.81 -11.40
C LYS A 142 -3.01 6.66 -12.92
N PRO A 143 -4.20 6.21 -13.36
CA PRO A 143 -5.40 5.92 -12.56
C PRO A 143 -5.49 4.52 -11.92
N GLU A 144 -4.55 3.61 -12.20
CA GLU A 144 -4.60 2.21 -11.76
C GLU A 144 -4.21 2.01 -10.28
N ALA A 145 -3.56 3.01 -9.67
CA ALA A 145 -3.03 2.99 -8.30
C ALA A 145 -4.09 3.13 -7.17
N PHE A 146 -5.20 2.39 -7.23
CA PHE A 146 -6.33 2.59 -6.30
C PHE A 146 -6.01 2.34 -4.80
N ALA A 147 -5.04 1.47 -4.48
CA ALA A 147 -4.69 1.18 -3.08
C ALA A 147 -4.15 2.44 -2.38
N SER A 148 -3.27 3.21 -3.02
CA SER A 148 -2.83 4.51 -2.51
C SER A 148 -3.90 5.60 -2.75
N SER A 149 -4.36 5.74 -4.00
CA SER A 149 -5.16 6.91 -4.40
C SER A 149 -6.60 6.94 -3.90
N ALA A 150 -7.14 5.81 -3.43
CA ALA A 150 -8.51 5.72 -2.94
C ALA A 150 -8.58 5.08 -1.54
N CYS A 151 -7.98 3.90 -1.35
CA CYS A 151 -8.07 3.18 -0.08
C CYS A 151 -7.27 3.87 1.04
N ALA A 152 -5.99 4.15 0.81
CA ALA A 152 -5.15 4.86 1.78
C ALA A 152 -5.62 6.30 2.00
N ASN A 153 -5.93 7.05 0.94
CA ASN A 153 -6.47 8.41 1.06
C ASN A 153 -7.73 8.50 1.93
N LYS A 154 -8.62 7.50 1.87
CA LYS A 154 -9.80 7.44 2.76
C LYS A 154 -9.45 7.18 4.23
N MET A 155 -8.23 6.75 4.52
CA MET A 155 -7.75 6.41 5.86
C MET A 155 -6.83 7.46 6.45
N VAL A 156 -6.47 8.51 5.72
CA VAL A 156 -5.69 9.61 6.28
C VAL A 156 -6.66 10.68 6.79
N HIS A 157 -6.70 10.88 8.11
CA HIS A 157 -7.60 11.81 8.81
C HIS A 157 -6.93 12.51 9.98
#